data_AF-A0A7V5G7B1-F1
#
_entry.id   AF-A0A7V5G7B1-F1
#
_cell.length_a   1.000
_cell.length_b   1.000
_cell.length_c   1.000
_cell.angle_alpha   90.00
_cell.angle_beta   90.00
_cell.angle_gamma   90.00
#
_symmetry.space_group_name_H-M   'P 1'
#
loop_
_entity.id
_entity.type
_entity.pdbx_description
1 polymer ?
#
loop_
_entity_poly.entity_id
_entity_poly.type
_entity_poly.pdbx_seq_one_letter_code
_entity_poly.pdbx_strand_id
1 'polypeptide(L)'
;MSSTKVKGDHNVIVGQDLTIYIGNDHKTTIPNLVEQFYEKIEKLVAEKIEEGILKAGTDKRVPFKIRKIVYSLSLIGVPPEVILEVVAQVSSKLLNEYKHNKNISTTLVRDVIAETLYGLDESKYSTYKVQRWGDNYVRRYGSEYRVKVITEGEKELDYNFLKKEIIPTVLSEIAHDISYLVEAHRLPSNSTIEKMAEEILSIISGLNLYRIHYNTLLSIVRELCLQPPHPWFATSIRDFKYVHYDYIQYKINFKKAKFYFDKCDYGKALYALKEFIHHSCSCILCYYTVYMGCGTLAPLYVLLDIVKQLIYHNDQRIDMMFKIRELKDDLNRNGMDLNTFYMILCAIKSRLHHVKIADDKSCKELNKSCNQLYDIATNLVGSFIRLNKLQSVKTKKLSERQINHILLDIFTCFPKLNWEIYKPKKAYWIIHNYDHTIFRMIKPFILIVPYLTDYDNVNLFVTNWINEVKKNENISNSLIFISREKADSLIKCHEKSDAKGIFIFSFSLDTLIDIVSQSYPIKYIEKIFRQQLI
;
A
#
# COMPACT_ATOMS: atom_id res chain seq x y z
N MET A 1 30.58 28.87 -16.70
CA MET A 1 29.64 28.48 -15.63
C MET A 1 28.24 28.42 -16.22
N SER A 2 27.74 27.22 -16.46
CA SER A 2 26.31 27.03 -16.75
C SER A 2 25.60 26.79 -15.42
N SER A 3 24.42 27.39 -15.23
CA SER A 3 23.60 27.11 -14.05
C SER A 3 22.31 26.41 -14.46
N THR A 4 21.99 25.29 -13.82
CA THR A 4 20.69 24.62 -13.95
C THR A 4 19.86 24.96 -12.72
N LYS A 5 18.70 25.58 -12.93
CA LYS A 5 17.73 25.88 -11.86
C LYS A 5 16.67 24.80 -11.82
N VAL A 6 16.48 24.18 -10.66
CA VAL A 6 15.34 23.32 -10.34
C VAL A 6 14.44 24.13 -9.43
N LYS A 7 13.22 24.44 -9.85
CA LYS A 7 12.26 25.16 -9.01
C LYS A 7 11.79 24.29 -7.83
N GLY A 8 11.43 24.90 -6.72
CA GLY A 8 11.11 24.24 -5.46
C GLY A 8 9.90 23.32 -5.54
N ASP A 9 8.94 23.63 -6.41
CA ASP A 9 7.80 22.78 -6.76
C ASP A 9 8.21 21.48 -7.48
N HIS A 10 9.42 21.42 -8.04
CA HIS A 10 10.01 20.22 -8.66
C HIS A 10 11.06 19.54 -7.75
N ASN A 11 11.39 20.14 -6.60
CA ASN A 11 12.34 19.62 -5.62
C ASN A 11 11.59 18.99 -4.43
N VAL A 12 11.10 17.77 -4.63
CA VAL A 12 10.24 17.04 -3.67
C VAL A 12 10.93 16.78 -2.31
N ILE A 13 12.26 16.91 -2.23
CA ILE A 13 13.04 16.59 -1.02
C ILE A 13 13.12 17.79 -0.07
N VAL A 14 13.24 19.02 -0.58
CA VAL A 14 13.51 20.22 0.23
C VAL A 14 12.43 21.30 0.05
N GLY A 15 11.65 21.24 -1.03
CA GLY A 15 10.59 22.22 -1.33
C GLY A 15 11.10 23.63 -1.66
N GLN A 16 12.39 23.77 -2.01
CA GLN A 16 13.03 25.05 -2.30
C GLN A 16 13.75 25.03 -3.66
N ASP A 17 13.81 26.20 -4.29
CA ASP A 17 14.55 26.44 -5.54
C ASP A 17 16.03 26.06 -5.35
N LEU A 18 16.54 25.24 -6.26
CA LEU A 18 17.90 24.75 -6.24
C LEU A 18 18.62 25.24 -7.50
N THR A 19 19.62 26.12 -7.33
CA THR A 19 20.47 26.56 -8.43
C THR A 19 21.78 25.77 -8.40
N ILE A 20 21.96 24.87 -9.37
CA ILE A 20 23.16 24.06 -9.52
C ILE A 20 24.12 24.78 -10.46
N TYR A 21 25.26 25.23 -9.96
CA TYR A 21 26.32 25.81 -10.77
C TYR A 21 27.24 24.70 -11.27
N ILE A 22 27.29 24.50 -12.58
CA ILE A 22 28.18 23.54 -13.23
C ILE A 22 29.45 24.29 -13.64
N GLY A 23 30.57 23.94 -13.00
CA GLY A 23 31.90 24.41 -13.37
C GLY A 23 32.32 23.87 -14.74
N ASN A 24 33.18 24.61 -15.44
CA ASN A 24 33.66 24.26 -16.78
C ASN A 24 34.67 23.09 -16.81
N ASP A 25 34.91 22.42 -15.68
CA ASP A 25 35.87 21.32 -15.57
C ASP A 25 35.13 19.99 -15.39
N HIS A 26 35.10 19.17 -16.44
CA HIS A 26 34.37 17.90 -16.48
C HIS A 26 34.93 16.83 -15.53
N LYS A 27 36.07 17.08 -14.87
CA LYS A 27 36.72 16.12 -13.96
C LYS A 27 36.39 16.31 -12.47
N THR A 28 35.94 17.49 -12.04
CA THR A 28 35.69 17.79 -10.62
C THR A 28 34.32 18.44 -10.46
N THR A 29 33.31 17.60 -10.28
CA THR A 29 31.95 18.06 -9.99
C THR A 29 31.85 18.54 -8.53
N ILE A 30 30.94 19.47 -8.22
CA ILE A 30 30.68 19.93 -6.83
C ILE A 30 30.43 18.74 -5.87
N PRO A 31 29.65 17.71 -6.24
CA PRO A 31 29.52 16.50 -5.41
C PRO A 31 30.87 15.84 -5.09
N ASN A 32 31.78 15.73 -6.06
CA ASN A 32 33.10 15.14 -5.82
C ASN A 32 33.92 15.98 -4.84
N LEU A 33 33.85 17.32 -4.92
CA LEU A 33 34.54 18.20 -3.98
C LEU A 33 33.98 18.10 -2.56
N VAL A 34 32.65 17.98 -2.42
CA VAL A 34 31.98 17.80 -1.13
C VAL A 34 32.33 16.43 -0.53
N GLU A 35 32.36 15.37 -1.33
CA GLU A 35 32.77 14.04 -0.87
C GLU A 35 34.25 14.01 -0.48
N GLN A 36 35.14 14.61 -1.26
CA GLN A 36 36.56 14.76 -0.90
C GLN A 36 36.74 15.53 0.42
N PHE A 37 35.93 16.56 0.65
CA PHE A 37 35.92 17.29 1.91
C PHE A 37 35.47 16.40 3.08
N TYR A 38 34.40 15.61 2.92
CA TYR A 38 33.94 14.67 3.94
C TYR A 38 34.99 13.59 4.23
N GLU A 39 35.57 12.98 3.21
CA GLU A 39 36.62 11.96 3.37
C GLU A 39 37.86 12.52 4.07
N LYS A 40 38.28 13.73 3.73
CA LYS A 40 39.43 14.40 4.36
C LYS A 40 39.22 14.57 5.87
N ILE A 41 38.04 15.05 6.28
CA ILE A 41 37.75 15.25 7.70
C ILE A 41 37.53 13.92 8.42
N GLU A 42 36.83 12.95 7.81
CA GLU A 42 36.66 11.61 8.41
C GLU A 42 38.02 10.95 8.65
N LYS A 43 38.94 11.06 7.70
CA LYS A 43 40.31 10.55 7.84
C LYS A 43 41.07 11.24 8.97
N LEU A 44 41.00 12.58 9.05
CA LEU A 44 41.64 13.35 10.13
C LEU A 44 41.14 12.94 11.52
N VAL A 45 39.83 12.69 11.66
CA VAL A 45 39.25 12.24 12.94
C VAL A 45 39.64 10.78 13.22
N ALA A 46 39.60 9.89 12.23
CA ALA A 46 39.94 8.49 12.37
C ALA A 46 41.43 8.26 12.72
N GLU A 47 42.34 9.07 12.17
CA GLU A 47 43.78 9.04 12.49
C GLU A 47 44.08 9.44 13.93
N LYS A 48 43.19 10.21 14.58
CA LYS A 48 43.38 10.66 15.96
C LYS A 48 42.58 9.83 16.96
N ILE A 49 41.39 9.39 16.58
CA ILE A 49 40.48 8.57 17.40
C ILE A 49 40.45 7.16 16.81
N GLU A 50 41.60 6.46 16.90
CA GLU A 50 41.82 5.17 16.23
C GLU A 50 40.82 4.09 16.67
N GLU A 51 40.45 4.09 17.94
CA GLU A 51 39.48 3.12 18.49
C GLU A 51 38.05 3.37 18.00
N GLY A 52 37.76 4.56 17.44
CA GLY A 52 36.42 5.00 17.06
C GLY A 52 35.58 5.55 18.21
N ILE A 53 34.34 5.92 17.90
CA ILE A 53 33.41 6.61 18.81
C ILE A 53 32.60 5.58 19.59
N LEU A 54 32.53 5.72 20.92
CA LEU A 54 31.70 4.84 21.76
C LEU A 54 30.21 5.11 21.50
N LYS A 55 29.45 4.09 21.09
CA LYS A 55 28.01 4.24 20.87
C LYS A 55 27.28 4.27 22.22
N ALA A 56 26.51 5.34 22.45
CA ALA A 56 25.80 5.56 23.71
C ALA A 56 24.94 4.35 24.13
N GLY A 57 25.04 4.00 25.42
CA GLY A 57 24.32 2.86 26.01
C GLY A 57 24.86 1.48 25.61
N THR A 58 26.04 1.41 24.98
CA THR A 58 26.69 0.15 24.57
C THR A 58 28.20 0.26 24.69
N ASP A 59 28.90 -0.87 24.81
CA ASP A 59 30.37 -0.92 24.76
C ASP A 59 30.91 -0.99 23.32
N LYS A 60 30.05 -0.83 22.32
CA LYS A 60 30.43 -0.94 20.91
C LYS A 60 30.99 0.39 20.40
N ARG A 61 32.18 0.34 19.80
CA ARG A 61 32.76 1.47 19.07
C ARG A 61 32.32 1.47 17.60
N VAL A 62 32.05 2.65 17.08
CA VAL A 62 31.60 2.86 15.70
C VAL A 62 32.48 3.91 15.01
N PRO A 63 32.69 3.81 13.68
CA PRO A 63 33.46 4.82 12.97
C PRO A 63 32.75 6.17 12.96
N PHE A 64 33.54 7.24 13.08
CA PHE A 64 33.04 8.60 12.87
C PHE A 64 32.60 8.78 11.42
N LYS A 65 31.39 9.31 11.21
CA LYS A 65 30.79 9.46 9.89
C LYS A 65 30.13 10.83 9.74
N ILE A 66 30.74 11.69 8.92
CA ILE A 66 30.27 13.06 8.68
C ILE A 66 28.93 13.07 7.99
N ARG A 67 28.70 12.12 7.09
CA ARG A 67 27.40 11.97 6.42
C ARG A 67 26.24 11.87 7.42
N LYS A 68 26.45 11.28 8.60
CA LYS A 68 25.43 11.22 9.65
C LYS A 68 25.16 12.60 10.28
N ILE A 69 26.20 13.41 10.47
CA ILE A 69 26.08 14.78 11.00
C ILE A 69 25.36 15.66 9.97
N VAL A 70 25.82 15.66 8.73
CA VAL A 70 25.21 16.40 7.61
C VAL A 70 23.72 16.04 7.48
N TYR A 71 23.40 14.75 7.49
CA TYR A 71 22.02 14.29 7.44
C TYR A 71 21.20 14.74 8.65
N SER A 72 21.77 14.71 9.86
CA SER A 72 21.06 15.17 11.06
C SER A 72 20.75 16.67 11.04
N LEU A 73 21.67 17.48 10.51
CA LEU A 73 21.51 18.92 10.40
C LEU A 73 20.54 19.32 9.28
N SER A 74 20.59 18.62 8.14
CA SER A 74 19.64 18.87 7.04
C SER A 74 18.20 18.56 7.45
N LEU A 75 18.01 17.50 8.26
CA LEU A 75 16.70 17.08 8.77
C LEU A 75 16.03 18.10 9.70
N ILE A 76 16.79 19.01 10.32
CA ILE A 76 16.26 20.10 11.15
C ILE A 76 16.24 21.45 10.41
N GLY A 77 16.53 21.46 9.11
CA GLY A 77 16.44 22.63 8.24
C GLY A 77 17.65 23.57 8.33
N VAL A 78 18.83 23.05 8.65
CA VAL A 78 20.08 23.84 8.57
C VAL A 78 20.52 23.92 7.10
N PRO A 79 20.83 25.12 6.57
CA PRO A 79 21.27 25.29 5.18
C PRO A 79 22.60 24.60 4.90
N PRO A 80 22.86 24.08 3.69
CA PRO A 80 24.10 23.39 3.35
C PRO A 80 25.38 24.17 3.69
N GLU A 81 25.40 25.48 3.45
CA GLU A 81 26.53 26.36 3.77
C GLU A 81 26.84 26.40 5.26
N VAL A 82 25.81 26.38 6.10
CA VAL A 82 25.94 26.35 7.57
C VAL A 82 26.36 24.95 8.02
N ILE A 83 25.84 23.89 7.39
CA ILE A 83 26.25 22.51 7.67
C ILE A 83 27.76 22.33 7.50
N LEU A 84 28.33 22.85 6.40
CA LEU A 84 29.76 22.73 6.13
C LEU A 84 30.59 23.45 7.21
N GLU A 85 30.15 24.62 7.64
CA GLU A 85 30.77 25.38 8.74
C GLU A 85 30.70 24.62 10.07
N VAL A 86 29.52 24.10 10.43
CA VAL A 86 29.31 23.30 11.66
C VAL A 86 30.15 22.03 11.63
N VAL A 87 30.20 21.29 10.52
CA VAL A 87 31.01 20.06 10.39
C VAL A 87 32.49 20.35 10.63
N ALA A 88 33.02 21.44 10.06
CA ALA A 88 34.41 21.83 10.26
C ALA A 88 34.70 22.13 11.74
N GLN A 89 33.85 22.92 12.39
CA GLN A 89 34.00 23.30 13.80
C GLN A 89 33.84 22.09 14.74
N VAL A 90 32.86 21.22 14.51
CA VAL A 90 32.61 20.00 15.29
C VAL A 90 33.82 19.09 15.26
N SER A 91 34.43 18.88 14.10
CA SER A 91 35.63 18.05 13.99
C SER A 91 36.81 18.63 14.77
N SER A 92 37.03 19.94 14.70
CA SER A 92 38.07 20.61 15.51
C SER A 92 37.80 20.50 17.01
N LYS A 93 36.56 20.72 17.45
CA LYS A 93 36.17 20.59 18.87
C LYS A 93 36.33 19.15 19.36
N LEU A 94 35.87 18.15 18.61
CA LEU A 94 36.02 16.74 18.98
C LEU A 94 37.48 16.31 19.12
N LEU A 95 38.35 16.78 18.22
CA LEU A 95 39.78 16.50 18.32
C LEU A 95 40.43 17.15 19.53
N ASN A 96 39.95 18.33 19.95
CA ASN A 96 40.40 18.97 21.18
C ASN A 96 39.88 18.23 22.42
N GLU A 97 38.59 17.88 22.45
CA GLU A 97 38.01 17.06 23.52
C GLU A 97 38.77 15.74 23.69
N TYR A 98 39.13 15.07 22.59
CA TYR A 98 39.89 13.81 22.65
C TYR A 98 41.28 13.93 23.28
N LYS A 99 41.88 15.13 23.29
CA LYS A 99 43.14 15.37 24.00
C LYS A 99 42.95 15.26 25.51
N HIS A 100 41.78 15.65 26.02
CA HIS A 100 41.45 15.70 27.43
C HIS A 100 40.66 14.47 27.89
N ASN A 101 39.82 13.91 27.02
CA ASN A 101 38.98 12.74 27.28
C ASN A 101 39.10 11.73 26.13
N LYS A 102 39.83 10.63 26.37
CA LYS A 102 40.05 9.57 25.37
C LYS A 102 38.78 8.78 25.02
N ASN A 103 37.70 8.92 25.79
CA ASN A 103 36.45 8.23 25.56
C ASN A 103 35.38 9.15 24.96
N ILE A 104 35.52 9.41 23.67
CA ILE A 104 34.51 10.16 22.90
C ILE A 104 33.32 9.25 22.63
N SER A 105 32.14 9.66 23.11
CA SER A 105 30.88 8.95 22.90
C SER A 105 30.00 9.64 21.85
N THR A 106 29.01 8.93 21.32
CA THR A 106 28.01 9.54 20.44
C THR A 106 27.15 10.59 21.15
N THR A 107 27.08 10.57 22.48
CA THR A 107 26.41 11.64 23.26
C THR A 107 27.24 12.91 23.18
N LEU A 108 28.52 12.84 23.51
CA LEU A 108 29.44 13.98 23.41
C LEU A 108 29.49 14.56 21.99
N VAL A 109 29.45 13.72 20.95
CA VAL A 109 29.37 14.21 19.57
C VAL A 109 28.13 15.08 19.34
N ARG A 110 26.97 14.71 19.90
CA ARG A 110 25.73 15.49 19.77
C ARG A 110 25.79 16.78 20.58
N ASP A 111 26.37 16.72 21.77
CA ASP A 111 26.55 17.90 22.64
C ASP A 111 27.45 18.93 21.94
N VAL A 112 28.58 18.49 21.38
CA VAL A 112 29.48 19.34 20.59
C VAL A 112 28.77 19.92 19.35
N ILE A 113 27.89 19.17 18.69
CA ILE A 113 27.11 19.70 17.56
C ILE A 113 26.13 20.78 18.04
N ALA A 114 25.41 20.54 19.14
CA ALA A 114 24.48 21.51 19.72
C ALA A 114 25.21 22.80 20.14
N GLU A 115 26.32 22.68 20.86
CA GLU A 115 27.18 23.82 21.24
C GLU A 115 27.71 24.58 20.03
N THR A 116 28.07 23.87 18.97
CA THR A 116 28.54 24.50 17.73
C THR A 116 27.42 25.25 17.04
N LEU A 117 26.19 24.72 17.04
CA LEU A 117 25.04 25.43 16.51
C LEU A 117 24.75 26.72 17.29
N TYR A 118 24.74 26.67 18.63
CA TYR A 118 24.52 27.86 19.45
C TYR A 118 25.67 28.87 19.39
N GLY A 119 26.88 28.41 19.08
CA GLY A 119 28.08 29.24 18.95
C GLY A 119 28.32 29.82 17.55
N LEU A 120 27.37 29.67 16.61
CA LEU A 120 27.48 30.28 15.29
C LEU A 120 27.45 31.81 15.39
N ASP A 121 28.24 32.47 14.54
CA ASP A 121 28.40 33.92 14.54
C ASP A 121 27.07 34.64 14.27
N GLU A 122 26.56 35.35 15.29
CA GLU A 122 25.30 36.09 15.21
C GLU A 122 25.33 37.26 14.23
N SER A 123 26.52 37.74 13.86
CA SER A 123 26.67 38.77 12.81
C SER A 123 26.41 38.21 11.41
N LYS A 124 26.62 36.90 11.22
CA LYS A 124 26.41 36.18 9.97
C LYS A 124 25.02 35.55 9.90
N TYR A 125 24.49 35.10 11.04
CA TYR A 125 23.19 34.44 11.14
C TYR A 125 22.36 35.08 12.25
N SER A 126 21.11 35.45 11.97
CA SER A 126 20.22 36.00 12.99
C SER A 126 20.13 35.10 14.22
N THR A 127 20.20 35.66 15.42
CA THR A 127 20.10 34.96 16.72
C THR A 127 18.90 34.00 16.77
N TYR A 128 17.75 34.40 16.22
CA TYR A 128 16.57 33.53 16.11
C TYR A 128 16.82 32.23 15.34
N LYS A 129 17.56 32.27 14.22
CA LYS A 129 17.88 31.07 13.43
C LYS A 129 18.85 30.16 14.17
N VAL A 130 19.89 30.74 14.76
CA VAL A 130 20.89 30.05 15.58
C VAL A 130 20.20 29.29 16.72
N GLN A 131 19.36 29.99 17.49
CA GLN A 131 18.58 29.40 18.58
C GLN A 131 17.62 28.31 18.07
N ARG A 132 16.89 28.57 16.99
CA ARG A 132 15.96 27.59 16.40
C ARG A 132 16.67 26.31 15.95
N TRP A 133 17.84 26.41 15.32
CA TRP A 133 18.60 25.24 14.89
C TRP A 133 19.14 24.44 16.07
N GLY A 134 19.73 25.12 17.06
CA GLY A 134 20.20 24.48 18.30
C GLY A 134 19.06 23.78 19.05
N ASP A 135 17.95 24.47 19.26
CA ASP A 135 16.76 23.94 19.92
C ASP A 135 16.22 22.69 19.21
N ASN A 136 16.03 22.76 17.89
CA ASN A 136 15.54 21.63 17.10
C ASN A 136 16.52 20.45 17.14
N TYR A 137 17.83 20.72 17.09
CA TYR A 137 18.85 19.68 17.19
C TYR A 137 18.79 18.96 18.54
N VAL A 138 18.79 19.73 19.62
CA VAL A 138 18.74 19.21 20.99
C VAL A 138 17.44 18.43 21.24
N ARG A 139 16.29 18.93 20.77
CA ARG A 139 15.01 18.22 20.88
C ARG A 139 15.00 16.88 20.13
N ARG A 140 15.66 16.83 18.96
CA ARG A 140 15.62 15.64 18.10
C ARG A 140 16.69 14.60 18.44
N TYR A 141 17.85 15.05 18.91
CA TYR A 141 19.03 14.19 19.09
C TYR A 141 19.61 14.20 20.50
N GLY A 142 19.28 15.19 21.33
CA GLY A 142 19.79 15.33 22.70
C GLY A 142 19.52 14.10 23.56
N SER A 143 20.48 13.76 24.42
CA SER A 143 20.38 12.65 25.37
C SER A 143 19.33 12.88 26.44
N GLU A 144 19.12 14.12 26.88
CA GLU A 144 18.21 14.50 27.97
C GLU A 144 16.78 14.82 27.51
N TYR A 145 16.57 15.08 26.21
CA TYR A 145 15.30 15.60 25.67
C TYR A 145 14.55 14.57 24.84
N ARG A 146 14.35 13.37 25.40
CA ARG A 146 13.41 12.41 24.81
C ARG A 146 11.99 12.94 24.98
N VAL A 147 11.18 12.83 23.91
CA VAL A 147 9.77 13.21 23.96
C VAL A 147 9.10 12.45 25.11
N LYS A 148 8.45 13.15 26.04
CA LYS A 148 7.69 12.51 27.12
C LYS A 148 6.23 12.33 26.73
N VAL A 149 5.66 11.18 27.06
CA VAL A 149 4.25 10.89 26.88
C VAL A 149 3.53 11.17 28.19
N ILE A 150 2.54 12.08 28.12
CA ILE A 150 1.68 12.43 29.25
C ILE A 150 0.52 11.45 29.29
N THR A 151 0.53 10.55 30.28
CA THR A 151 -0.58 9.66 30.67
C THR A 151 -1.16 10.15 32.00
N GLU A 152 -1.36 9.26 32.98
CA GLU A 152 -1.54 9.61 34.40
C GLU A 152 -0.21 10.09 35.05
N GLY A 153 0.93 9.86 34.37
CA GLY A 153 2.25 10.39 34.71
C GLY A 153 3.06 10.73 33.45
N GLU A 154 4.38 10.89 33.58
CA GLU A 154 5.28 11.07 32.44
C GLU A 154 6.06 9.78 32.15
N LYS A 155 5.97 9.28 30.93
CA LYS A 155 6.80 8.16 30.43
C LYS A 155 7.69 8.64 29.28
N GLU A 156 8.87 8.04 29.11
CA GLU A 156 9.68 8.31 27.91
C GLU A 156 9.05 7.66 26.68
N LEU A 157 9.00 8.39 25.56
CA LEU A 157 8.68 7.82 24.27
C LEU A 157 9.88 7.06 23.73
N ASP A 158 9.94 5.76 24.02
CA ASP A 158 10.98 4.86 23.54
C ASP A 158 10.40 3.66 22.77
N TYR A 159 11.29 2.82 22.23
CA TYR A 159 10.90 1.60 21.51
C TYR A 159 10.06 0.66 22.38
N ASN A 160 10.36 0.53 23.68
CA ASN A 160 9.68 -0.41 24.55
C ASN A 160 8.24 0.05 24.82
N PHE A 161 8.05 1.33 25.11
CA PHE A 161 6.76 1.96 25.29
C PHE A 161 5.89 1.81 24.02
N LEU A 162 6.47 2.07 22.85
CA LEU A 162 5.76 1.89 21.58
C LEU A 162 5.34 0.44 21.32
N LYS A 163 6.27 -0.51 21.48
CA LYS A 163 6.03 -1.93 21.21
C LYS A 163 5.02 -2.55 22.18
N LYS A 164 5.02 -2.15 23.45
CA LYS A 164 4.22 -2.77 24.51
C LYS A 164 2.88 -2.08 24.77
N GLU A 165 2.81 -0.76 24.60
CA GLU A 165 1.61 0.02 24.96
C GLU A 165 0.93 0.61 23.72
N ILE A 166 1.65 1.37 22.89
CA ILE A 166 1.02 2.16 21.82
C ILE A 166 0.59 1.29 20.63
N ILE A 167 1.51 0.53 20.03
CA ILE A 167 1.21 -0.25 18.82
C ILE A 167 0.09 -1.28 19.10
N PRO A 168 0.15 -2.10 20.18
CA PRO A 168 -0.93 -3.04 20.45
C PRO A 168 -2.30 -2.37 20.64
N THR A 169 -2.34 -1.21 21.31
CA THR A 169 -3.58 -0.45 21.53
C THR A 169 -4.17 0.03 20.21
N VAL A 170 -3.37 0.69 19.35
CA VAL A 170 -3.82 1.17 18.04
C VAL A 170 -4.28 0.01 17.15
N LEU A 171 -3.56 -1.11 17.15
CA LEU A 171 -3.95 -2.29 16.39
C LEU A 171 -5.29 -2.87 16.88
N SER A 172 -5.53 -2.86 18.20
CA SER A 172 -6.80 -3.29 18.77
C SER A 172 -7.96 -2.38 18.36
N GLU A 173 -7.76 -1.06 18.37
CA GLU A 173 -8.77 -0.10 17.92
C GLU A 173 -9.10 -0.29 16.42
N ILE A 174 -8.08 -0.41 15.58
CA ILE A 174 -8.23 -0.67 14.15
C ILE A 174 -8.98 -2.00 13.93
N ALA A 175 -8.64 -3.05 14.68
CA ALA A 175 -9.33 -4.34 14.60
C ALA A 175 -10.84 -4.21 14.85
N HIS A 176 -11.18 -3.49 15.93
CA HIS A 176 -12.56 -3.29 16.35
C HIS A 176 -13.36 -2.54 15.27
N ASP A 177 -12.83 -1.44 14.76
CA ASP A 177 -13.54 -0.56 13.82
C ASP A 177 -13.80 -1.22 12.47
N ILE A 178 -12.90 -2.11 12.04
CA ILE A 178 -13.04 -2.80 10.75
C ILE A 178 -13.78 -4.15 10.93
N SER A 179 -14.30 -4.44 12.13
CA SER A 179 -14.93 -5.72 12.46
C SER A 179 -14.04 -6.93 12.13
N TYR A 180 -12.72 -6.82 12.35
CA TYR A 180 -11.83 -7.98 12.28
C TYR A 180 -12.29 -8.97 13.36
N LEU A 181 -12.70 -10.17 12.95
CA LEU A 181 -12.98 -11.30 13.86
C LEU A 181 -11.70 -11.82 14.58
N VAL A 182 -10.59 -11.11 14.47
CA VAL A 182 -9.24 -11.58 14.76
C VAL A 182 -8.50 -10.52 15.53
N GLU A 183 -7.74 -10.99 16.52
CA GLU A 183 -6.72 -10.25 17.24
C GLU A 183 -5.69 -9.59 16.28
N ALA A 184 -6.00 -8.40 15.72
CA ALA A 184 -5.14 -7.74 14.72
C ALA A 184 -3.71 -7.46 15.23
N HIS A 185 -3.52 -7.41 16.54
CA HIS A 185 -2.21 -7.30 17.19
C HIS A 185 -1.31 -8.52 16.94
N ARG A 186 -1.85 -9.67 16.50
CA ARG A 186 -1.08 -10.87 16.11
C ARG A 186 -0.64 -10.88 14.64
N LEU A 187 -1.11 -9.92 13.83
CA LEU A 187 -0.80 -9.86 12.39
C LEU A 187 0.67 -9.47 12.11
N PRO A 188 1.25 -8.43 12.74
CA PRO A 188 2.62 -8.04 12.45
C PRO A 188 3.61 -8.96 13.16
N SER A 189 4.65 -9.40 12.45
CA SER A 189 5.79 -10.08 13.09
C SER A 189 6.52 -9.14 14.06
N ASN A 190 7.28 -9.66 15.02
CA ASN A 190 8.10 -8.82 15.92
C ASN A 190 9.03 -7.86 15.16
N SER A 191 9.62 -8.31 14.04
CA SER A 191 10.45 -7.44 13.18
C SER A 191 9.63 -6.32 12.53
N THR A 192 8.36 -6.59 12.22
CA THR A 192 7.44 -5.59 11.69
C THR A 192 7.04 -4.58 12.75
N ILE A 193 6.74 -5.03 13.98
CA ILE A 193 6.45 -4.15 15.12
C ILE A 193 7.65 -3.23 15.40
N GLU A 194 8.88 -3.75 15.27
CA GLU A 194 10.10 -2.93 15.38
C GLU A 194 10.14 -1.83 14.32
N LYS A 195 9.90 -2.15 13.05
CA LYS A 195 9.83 -1.14 11.98
C LYS A 195 8.73 -0.11 12.22
N MET A 196 7.57 -0.52 12.70
CA MET A 196 6.48 0.40 13.05
C MET A 196 6.93 1.36 14.15
N ALA A 197 7.60 0.84 15.19
CA ALA A 197 8.14 1.69 16.25
C ALA A 197 9.23 2.64 15.73
N GLU A 198 10.12 2.19 14.84
CA GLU A 198 11.12 3.04 14.17
C GLU A 198 10.45 4.19 13.39
N GLU A 199 9.42 3.88 12.62
CA GLU A 199 8.70 4.85 11.79
C GLU A 199 7.92 5.86 12.65
N ILE A 200 7.23 5.38 13.70
CA ILE A 200 6.55 6.25 14.67
C ILE A 200 7.55 7.19 15.36
N LEU A 201 8.67 6.66 15.88
CA LEU A 201 9.69 7.51 16.53
C LEU A 201 10.25 8.53 15.57
N SER A 202 10.56 8.13 14.33
CA SER A 202 11.08 9.03 13.31
C SER A 202 10.14 10.21 13.06
N ILE A 203 8.84 9.93 12.95
CA ILE A 203 7.80 10.93 12.67
C ILE A 203 7.56 11.84 13.88
N ILE A 204 7.37 11.27 15.08
CA ILE A 204 7.16 12.07 16.30
C ILE A 204 8.39 12.92 16.62
N SER A 205 9.60 12.39 16.45
CA SER A 205 10.83 13.18 16.61
C SER A 205 10.93 14.30 15.58
N GLY A 206 10.34 14.13 14.39
CA GLY A 206 10.24 15.18 13.38
C GLY A 206 9.32 16.34 13.75
N LEU A 207 8.39 16.16 14.70
CA LEU A 207 7.49 17.21 15.18
C LEU A 207 8.15 18.18 16.17
N ASN A 208 9.38 17.88 16.64
CA ASN A 208 10.16 18.70 17.57
C ASN A 208 9.41 19.05 18.88
N LEU A 209 8.67 18.07 19.43
CA LEU A 209 7.88 18.20 20.66
C LEU A 209 8.70 17.81 21.89
N TYR A 210 8.46 18.45 23.03
CA TYR A 210 8.99 18.00 24.34
C TYR A 210 8.08 16.98 25.01
N ARG A 211 6.77 17.18 24.87
CA ARG A 211 5.74 16.35 25.47
C ARG A 211 4.61 16.12 24.47
N ILE A 212 3.98 14.96 24.55
CA ILE A 212 2.80 14.61 23.78
C ILE A 212 1.78 13.92 24.70
N HIS A 213 0.52 14.31 24.62
CA HIS A 213 -0.53 13.59 25.34
C HIS A 213 -0.75 12.21 24.73
N TYR A 214 -0.97 11.19 25.57
CA TYR A 214 -1.15 9.81 25.15
C TYR A 214 -2.21 9.66 24.05
N ASN A 215 -3.39 10.28 24.22
CA ASN A 215 -4.48 10.22 23.23
C ASN A 215 -4.10 10.88 21.90
N THR A 216 -3.30 11.95 21.93
CA THR A 216 -2.78 12.59 20.72
C THR A 216 -1.78 11.67 20.02
N LEU A 217 -0.89 11.02 20.77
CA LEU A 217 0.04 10.04 20.21
C LEU A 217 -0.70 8.87 19.58
N LEU A 218 -1.71 8.30 20.25
CA LEU A 218 -2.56 7.25 19.69
C LEU A 218 -3.21 7.69 18.37
N SER A 219 -3.78 8.89 18.34
CA SER A 219 -4.44 9.44 17.14
C SER A 219 -3.46 9.61 15.97
N ILE A 220 -2.24 10.11 16.23
CA ILE A 220 -1.21 10.23 15.20
C ILE A 220 -0.79 8.86 14.70
N VAL A 221 -0.50 7.91 15.59
CA VAL A 221 -0.08 6.57 15.20
C VAL A 221 -1.17 5.86 14.41
N ARG A 222 -2.43 6.03 14.81
CA ARG A 222 -3.58 5.52 14.08
C ARG A 222 -3.68 6.12 12.67
N GLU A 223 -3.48 7.42 12.52
CA GLU A 223 -3.44 8.05 11.19
C GLU A 223 -2.30 7.47 10.34
N LEU A 224 -1.10 7.31 10.91
CA LEU A 224 0.03 6.68 10.22
C LEU A 224 -0.28 5.26 9.73
N CYS A 225 -1.04 4.49 10.52
CA CYS A 225 -1.44 3.14 10.14
C CYS A 225 -2.44 3.11 8.97
N LEU A 226 -3.25 4.17 8.80
CA LEU A 226 -4.43 4.17 7.92
C LEU A 226 -4.31 5.11 6.73
N GLN A 227 -3.42 6.11 6.76
CA GLN A 227 -3.40 7.16 5.77
C GLN A 227 -2.73 6.71 4.45
N PRO A 228 -3.34 6.98 3.28
CA PRO A 228 -2.65 6.90 1.99
C PRO A 228 -1.43 7.83 1.96
N PRO A 229 -0.35 7.50 1.22
CA PRO A 229 -0.30 6.56 0.10
C PRO A 229 0.14 5.14 0.44
N HIS A 230 0.63 4.88 1.65
CA HIS A 230 1.16 3.57 2.07
C HIS A 230 0.57 3.16 3.42
N PRO A 231 -0.75 2.97 3.50
CA PRO A 231 -1.38 2.55 4.74
C PRO A 231 -0.83 1.18 5.15
N TRP A 232 -0.67 0.96 6.44
CA TRP A 232 -0.30 -0.36 6.97
C TRP A 232 -1.52 -1.28 6.99
N PHE A 233 -2.72 -0.72 7.18
CA PHE A 233 -4.00 -1.43 7.20
C PHE A 233 -5.04 -0.75 6.32
N ALA A 234 -5.91 -1.54 5.71
CA ALA A 234 -7.09 -1.02 5.02
C ALA A 234 -8.23 -0.82 6.03
N THR A 235 -8.92 0.32 5.98
CA THR A 235 -10.02 0.66 6.93
C THR A 235 -11.34 -0.08 6.66
N SER A 236 -11.48 -0.73 5.51
CA SER A 236 -12.68 -1.48 5.19
C SER A 236 -12.41 -2.55 4.14
N ILE A 237 -13.29 -3.53 4.08
CA ILE A 237 -13.19 -4.63 3.11
C ILE A 237 -13.37 -4.09 1.71
N ARG A 238 -12.38 -4.30 0.84
CA ARG A 238 -12.37 -3.79 -0.55
C ARG A 238 -12.65 -2.29 -0.61
N ASP A 239 -11.99 -1.50 0.22
CA ASP A 239 -12.13 -0.05 0.18
C ASP A 239 -11.69 0.50 -1.19
N PHE A 240 -12.65 0.99 -1.98
CA PHE A 240 -12.38 1.46 -3.33
C PHE A 240 -11.34 2.58 -3.35
N LYS A 241 -11.30 3.46 -2.34
CA LYS A 241 -10.38 4.60 -2.31
C LYS A 241 -8.92 4.12 -2.30
N TYR A 242 -8.61 3.15 -1.45
CA TYR A 242 -7.26 2.61 -1.31
C TYR A 242 -6.86 1.78 -2.53
N VAL A 243 -7.71 0.83 -2.92
CA VAL A 243 -7.47 -0.03 -4.08
C VAL A 243 -7.30 0.82 -5.35
N HIS A 244 -8.14 1.83 -5.55
CA HIS A 244 -8.08 2.71 -6.72
C HIS A 244 -6.83 3.59 -6.73
N TYR A 245 -6.42 4.11 -5.57
CA TYR A 245 -5.19 4.89 -5.44
C TYR A 245 -3.98 4.06 -5.89
N ASP A 246 -3.78 2.89 -5.28
CA ASP A 246 -2.67 2.01 -5.63
C ASP A 246 -2.74 1.51 -7.08
N TYR A 247 -3.96 1.24 -7.57
CA TYR A 247 -4.20 0.88 -8.96
C TYR A 247 -3.70 1.94 -9.95
N ILE A 248 -3.95 3.22 -9.65
CA ILE A 248 -3.45 4.33 -10.47
C ILE A 248 -1.93 4.42 -10.34
N GLN A 249 -1.40 4.39 -9.12
CA GLN A 249 0.03 4.59 -8.87
C GLN A 249 0.90 3.53 -9.52
N TYR A 250 0.56 2.24 -9.41
CA TYR A 250 1.37 1.20 -10.04
C TYR A 250 1.37 1.37 -11.56
N LYS A 251 0.24 1.75 -12.18
CA LYS A 251 0.16 2.00 -13.63
C LYS A 251 1.01 3.19 -14.07
N ILE A 252 0.99 4.29 -13.31
CA ILE A 252 1.83 5.46 -13.57
C ILE A 252 3.31 5.07 -13.47
N ASN A 253 3.71 4.41 -12.39
CA ASN A 253 5.11 4.04 -12.16
C ASN A 253 5.61 3.00 -13.16
N PHE A 254 4.76 2.08 -13.61
CA PHE A 254 5.10 1.15 -14.68
C PHE A 254 5.33 1.86 -16.03
N LYS A 255 4.51 2.87 -16.37
CA LYS A 255 4.74 3.72 -17.56
C LYS A 255 6.04 4.53 -17.44
N LYS A 256 6.30 5.11 -16.25
CA LYS A 256 7.57 5.82 -15.97
C LYS A 256 8.77 4.91 -16.15
N ALA A 257 8.70 3.68 -15.63
CA ALA A 257 9.77 2.69 -15.77
C ALA A 257 10.07 2.43 -17.25
N LYS A 258 9.05 2.18 -18.09
CA LYS A 258 9.21 2.00 -19.55
C LYS A 258 9.88 3.21 -20.21
N PHE A 259 9.39 4.41 -19.92
CA PHE A 259 9.99 5.64 -20.44
C PHE A 259 11.48 5.78 -20.06
N TYR A 260 11.85 5.46 -18.82
CA TYR A 260 13.24 5.52 -18.38
C TYR A 260 14.10 4.41 -19.01
N PHE A 261 13.54 3.23 -19.27
CA PHE A 261 14.21 2.19 -20.06
C PHE A 261 14.51 2.67 -21.49
N ASP A 262 13.55 3.30 -22.17
CA ASP A 262 13.73 3.83 -23.52
C ASP A 262 14.81 4.92 -23.58
N LYS A 263 15.02 5.62 -22.45
CA LYS A 263 16.06 6.64 -22.26
C LYS A 263 17.40 6.08 -21.77
N CYS A 264 17.51 4.77 -21.54
CA CYS A 264 18.66 4.12 -20.90
C CYS A 264 19.01 4.69 -19.50
N ASP A 265 18.04 5.29 -18.79
CA ASP A 265 18.20 5.81 -17.43
C ASP A 265 17.82 4.73 -16.40
N TYR A 266 18.69 3.74 -16.23
CA TYR A 266 18.42 2.57 -15.40
C TYR A 266 18.27 2.88 -13.91
N GLY A 267 18.87 3.97 -13.43
CA GLY A 267 18.72 4.43 -12.05
C GLY A 267 17.28 4.88 -11.77
N LYS A 268 16.72 5.73 -12.63
CA LYS A 268 15.32 6.14 -12.51
C LYS A 268 14.35 5.03 -12.86
N ALA A 269 14.69 4.16 -13.82
CA ALA A 269 13.89 2.98 -14.13
C ALA A 269 13.76 2.07 -12.89
N LEU A 270 14.86 1.79 -12.18
CA LEU A 270 14.85 0.99 -10.96
C LEU A 270 13.99 1.61 -9.86
N TYR A 271 14.09 2.94 -9.66
CA TYR A 271 13.23 3.64 -8.70
C TYR A 271 11.75 3.46 -9.07
N ALA A 272 11.38 3.72 -10.32
CA ALA A 272 10.01 3.56 -10.80
C ALA A 272 9.52 2.10 -10.69
N LEU A 273 10.39 1.11 -10.90
CA LEU A 273 10.05 -0.29 -10.68
C LEU A 273 9.80 -0.61 -9.20
N LYS A 274 10.58 -0.06 -8.27
CA LYS A 274 10.35 -0.24 -6.83
C LYS A 274 8.99 0.32 -6.40
N GLU A 275 8.66 1.53 -6.86
CA GLU A 275 7.35 2.15 -6.64
C GLU A 275 6.22 1.33 -7.26
N PHE A 276 6.41 0.83 -8.49
CA PHE A 276 5.46 -0.08 -9.13
C PHE A 276 5.24 -1.36 -8.31
N ILE A 277 6.31 -2.02 -7.84
CA ILE A 277 6.23 -3.25 -7.05
C ILE A 277 5.50 -2.98 -5.73
N HIS A 278 5.83 -1.88 -5.05
CA HIS A 278 5.15 -1.47 -3.83
C HIS A 278 3.64 -1.35 -4.07
N HIS A 279 3.23 -0.49 -4.99
CA HIS A 279 1.82 -0.19 -5.22
C HIS A 279 1.06 -1.37 -5.83
N SER A 280 1.67 -2.19 -6.69
CA SER A 280 0.99 -3.38 -7.24
C SER A 280 0.72 -4.44 -6.17
N CYS A 281 1.69 -4.71 -5.29
CA CYS A 281 1.48 -5.64 -4.17
C CYS A 281 0.50 -5.07 -3.15
N SER A 282 0.60 -3.77 -2.83
CA SER A 282 -0.35 -3.06 -1.95
C SER A 282 -1.77 -3.12 -2.50
N CYS A 283 -1.95 -2.88 -3.80
CA CYS A 283 -3.25 -2.98 -4.48
C CYS A 283 -3.89 -4.36 -4.32
N ILE A 284 -3.09 -5.43 -4.53
CA ILE A 284 -3.56 -6.81 -4.34
C ILE A 284 -3.95 -7.06 -2.88
N LEU A 285 -3.11 -6.68 -1.92
CA LEU A 285 -3.39 -6.87 -0.50
C LEU A 285 -4.63 -6.07 -0.05
N CYS A 286 -4.76 -4.81 -0.47
CA CYS A 286 -5.95 -3.98 -0.25
C CYS A 286 -7.21 -4.65 -0.81
N TYR A 287 -7.14 -5.19 -2.03
CA TYR A 287 -8.28 -5.85 -2.66
C TYR A 287 -8.78 -7.07 -1.86
N TYR A 288 -7.88 -7.78 -1.19
CA TYR A 288 -8.23 -8.86 -0.26
C TYR A 288 -8.38 -8.40 1.20
N THR A 289 -8.25 -7.10 1.49
CA THR A 289 -8.38 -6.51 2.85
C THR A 289 -7.36 -7.08 3.84
N VAL A 290 -6.12 -7.15 3.38
CA VAL A 290 -5.02 -7.71 4.14
C VAL A 290 -4.11 -6.58 4.62
N TYR A 291 -3.47 -6.83 5.77
CA TYR A 291 -2.33 -6.05 6.23
C TYR A 291 -1.28 -5.85 5.12
N MET A 292 -0.82 -4.63 4.92
CA MET A 292 0.12 -4.28 3.83
C MET A 292 1.58 -4.26 4.29
N GLY A 293 1.84 -4.14 5.59
CA GLY A 293 3.20 -3.98 6.09
C GLY A 293 3.58 -2.52 6.34
N CYS A 294 4.68 -2.35 7.07
CA CYS A 294 5.29 -1.06 7.38
C CYS A 294 6.67 -0.96 6.71
N GLY A 295 6.91 0.17 6.03
CA GLY A 295 8.15 0.49 5.33
C GLY A 295 8.19 0.17 3.83
N THR A 296 9.33 0.48 3.21
CA THR A 296 9.55 0.32 1.75
C THR A 296 9.47 -1.15 1.33
N LEU A 297 8.69 -1.43 0.29
CA LEU A 297 8.44 -2.78 -0.26
C LEU A 297 7.82 -3.76 0.74
N ALA A 298 7.34 -3.31 1.90
CA ALA A 298 6.67 -4.18 2.86
C ALA A 298 5.50 -4.98 2.24
N PRO A 299 4.67 -4.41 1.34
CA PRO A 299 3.61 -5.16 0.66
C PRO A 299 4.11 -6.37 -0.14
N LEU A 300 5.30 -6.30 -0.77
CA LEU A 300 5.87 -7.44 -1.48
C LEU A 300 6.16 -8.59 -0.51
N TYR A 301 6.78 -8.28 0.63
CA TYR A 301 7.17 -9.31 1.59
C TYR A 301 5.97 -9.92 2.29
N VAL A 302 4.95 -9.12 2.63
CA VAL A 302 3.70 -9.62 3.20
C VAL A 302 2.97 -10.51 2.20
N LEU A 303 2.81 -10.08 0.96
CA LEU A 303 2.16 -10.88 -0.08
C LEU A 303 2.91 -12.20 -0.35
N LEU A 304 4.25 -12.15 -0.40
CA LEU A 304 5.07 -13.35 -0.58
C LEU A 304 4.90 -14.35 0.56
N ASP A 305 4.87 -13.87 1.81
CA ASP A 305 4.68 -14.75 2.97
C ASP A 305 3.28 -15.37 2.98
N ILE A 306 2.24 -14.59 2.68
CA ILE A 306 0.87 -15.08 2.58
C ILE A 306 0.72 -16.14 1.49
N VAL A 307 1.24 -15.87 0.29
CA VAL A 307 1.17 -16.83 -0.82
C VAL A 307 1.95 -18.10 -0.47
N LYS A 308 3.12 -17.98 0.15
CA LYS A 308 3.89 -19.12 0.66
C LYS A 308 3.05 -19.93 1.64
N GLN A 309 2.44 -19.28 2.61
CA GLN A 309 1.66 -19.97 3.62
C GLN A 309 0.43 -20.66 2.99
N LEU A 310 -0.29 -20.02 2.04
CA LEU A 310 -1.39 -20.65 1.29
C LEU A 310 -0.97 -21.90 0.48
N ILE A 311 0.31 -22.01 0.09
CA ILE A 311 0.86 -23.19 -0.59
C ILE A 311 1.16 -24.33 0.40
N TYR A 312 1.86 -24.01 1.49
CA TYR A 312 2.47 -25.02 2.36
C TYR A 312 1.67 -25.34 3.64
N HIS A 313 0.76 -24.46 4.06
CA HIS A 313 0.06 -24.57 5.32
C HIS A 313 -1.43 -24.20 5.17
N ASN A 314 -2.33 -25.09 5.60
CA ASN A 314 -3.68 -24.68 6.03
C ASN A 314 -3.58 -24.02 7.43
N ASP A 315 -2.71 -23.00 7.59
CA ASP A 315 -2.56 -22.32 8.88
C ASP A 315 -3.86 -21.55 9.17
N GLN A 316 -4.56 -21.94 10.24
CA GLN A 316 -5.80 -21.30 10.68
C GLN A 316 -5.65 -19.80 10.95
N ARG A 317 -4.42 -19.29 11.11
CA ARG A 317 -4.15 -17.84 11.23
C ARG A 317 -4.35 -17.07 9.91
N ILE A 318 -4.21 -17.74 8.76
CA ILE A 318 -4.56 -17.17 7.45
C ILE A 318 -6.06 -17.29 7.21
N ASP A 319 -6.71 -18.31 7.78
CA ASP A 319 -8.17 -18.49 7.72
C ASP A 319 -8.91 -17.31 8.34
N MET A 320 -8.23 -16.67 9.29
CA MET A 320 -8.62 -15.45 9.97
C MET A 320 -8.43 -14.19 9.09
N MET A 321 -7.60 -14.23 8.05
CA MET A 321 -7.39 -13.11 7.13
C MET A 321 -8.39 -13.14 5.97
N PHE A 322 -9.23 -12.11 5.93
CA PHE A 322 -10.18 -11.73 4.88
C PHE A 322 -9.84 -12.24 3.49
N LYS A 323 -10.80 -12.89 2.83
CA LYS A 323 -10.90 -13.23 1.39
C LYS A 323 -9.63 -13.70 0.66
N ILE A 324 -8.49 -13.87 1.32
CA ILE A 324 -7.22 -14.20 0.70
C ILE A 324 -7.21 -15.66 0.24
N ARG A 325 -8.12 -16.47 0.81
CA ARG A 325 -8.48 -17.80 0.27
C ARG A 325 -9.06 -17.70 -1.14
N GLU A 326 -9.78 -16.62 -1.47
CA GLU A 326 -10.28 -16.36 -2.84
C GLU A 326 -9.12 -16.08 -3.82
N LEU A 327 -7.93 -15.65 -3.36
CA LEU A 327 -6.79 -15.40 -4.25
C LEU A 327 -6.45 -16.61 -5.11
N LYS A 328 -6.49 -17.82 -4.53
CA LYS A 328 -6.21 -19.06 -5.28
C LYS A 328 -7.23 -19.25 -6.40
N ASP A 329 -8.51 -19.08 -6.10
CA ASP A 329 -9.60 -19.24 -7.06
C ASP A 329 -9.56 -18.14 -8.13
N ASP A 330 -9.27 -16.89 -7.73
CA ASP A 330 -9.13 -15.73 -8.61
C ASP A 330 -7.94 -15.88 -9.56
N LEU A 331 -6.80 -16.37 -9.08
CA LEU A 331 -5.65 -16.69 -9.92
C LEU A 331 -5.99 -17.79 -10.93
N ASN A 332 -6.62 -18.88 -10.46
CA ASN A 332 -7.01 -20.00 -11.33
C ASN A 332 -7.95 -19.55 -12.45
N ARG A 333 -8.92 -18.67 -12.14
CA ARG A 333 -9.82 -18.05 -13.13
C ARG A 333 -9.10 -17.18 -14.14
N ASN A 334 -7.95 -16.63 -13.78
CA ASN A 334 -7.07 -15.89 -14.68
C ASN A 334 -6.00 -16.78 -15.35
N GLY A 335 -6.15 -18.11 -15.28
CA GLY A 335 -5.25 -19.07 -15.93
C GLY A 335 -3.87 -19.18 -15.26
N MET A 336 -3.77 -18.83 -13.98
CA MET A 336 -2.54 -18.89 -13.20
C MET A 336 -2.73 -19.68 -11.92
N ASP A 337 -1.84 -20.61 -11.62
CA ASP A 337 -1.84 -21.28 -10.32
C ASP A 337 -1.03 -20.50 -9.28
N LEU A 338 -1.29 -20.81 -8.01
CA LEU A 338 -0.67 -20.14 -6.86
C LEU A 338 0.86 -20.32 -6.80
N ASN A 339 1.40 -21.47 -7.22
CA ASN A 339 2.86 -21.70 -7.22
C ASN A 339 3.55 -20.83 -8.28
N THR A 340 2.96 -20.74 -9.47
CA THR A 340 3.46 -19.85 -10.53
C THR A 340 3.50 -18.41 -10.04
N PHE A 341 2.46 -17.94 -9.35
CA PHE A 341 2.44 -16.60 -8.77
C PHE A 341 3.54 -16.42 -7.72
N TYR A 342 3.71 -17.38 -6.81
CA TYR A 342 4.78 -17.36 -5.81
C TYR A 342 6.19 -17.25 -6.43
N MET A 343 6.44 -18.01 -7.50
CA MET A 343 7.72 -17.98 -8.21
C MET A 343 8.02 -16.62 -8.83
N ILE A 344 7.00 -15.92 -9.35
CA ILE A 344 7.14 -14.55 -9.85
C ILE A 344 7.54 -13.60 -8.72
N LEU A 345 6.87 -13.65 -7.57
CA LEU A 345 7.19 -12.82 -6.39
C LEU A 345 8.62 -13.10 -5.87
N CYS A 346 9.02 -14.37 -5.82
CA CYS A 346 10.37 -14.78 -5.43
C CYS A 346 11.44 -14.24 -6.40
N ALA A 347 11.16 -14.30 -7.70
CA ALA A 347 12.06 -13.78 -8.73
C ALA A 347 12.21 -12.25 -8.62
N ILE A 348 11.12 -11.53 -8.32
CA ILE A 348 11.17 -10.07 -8.07
C ILE A 348 12.03 -9.77 -6.83
N LYS A 349 11.75 -10.44 -5.71
CA LYS A 349 12.52 -10.26 -4.45
C LYS A 349 14.01 -10.52 -4.66
N SER A 350 14.35 -11.63 -5.31
CA SER A 350 15.75 -12.00 -5.59
C SER A 350 16.45 -10.92 -6.42
N ARG A 351 15.84 -10.49 -7.53
CA ARG A 351 16.43 -9.47 -8.40
C ARG A 351 16.57 -8.12 -7.73
N LEU A 352 15.62 -7.71 -6.89
CA LEU A 352 15.76 -6.48 -6.08
C LEU A 352 16.98 -6.50 -5.15
N HIS A 353 17.36 -7.66 -4.61
CA HIS A 353 18.58 -7.80 -3.80
C HIS A 353 19.87 -7.75 -4.63
N HIS A 354 19.82 -8.24 -5.88
CA HIS A 354 20.97 -8.28 -6.77
C HIS A 354 21.26 -6.95 -7.48
N VAL A 355 20.27 -6.07 -7.66
CA VAL A 355 20.45 -4.73 -8.24
C VAL A 355 21.09 -3.81 -7.18
N LYS A 356 22.36 -4.03 -6.87
CA LYS A 356 23.18 -3.13 -6.03
C LYS A 356 23.67 -1.91 -6.82
N ILE A 357 23.84 -2.09 -8.13
CA ILE A 357 24.19 -1.06 -9.10
C ILE A 357 23.10 -1.15 -10.17
N ALA A 358 22.57 -0.02 -10.64
CA ALA A 358 21.56 0.01 -11.68
C ALA A 358 22.17 -0.32 -13.05
N ASP A 359 22.69 -1.54 -13.21
CA ASP A 359 23.17 -2.05 -14.48
C ASP A 359 22.01 -2.49 -15.38
N ASP A 360 22.23 -2.39 -16.69
CA ASP A 360 21.22 -2.65 -17.72
C ASP A 360 20.61 -4.06 -17.60
N LYS A 361 21.46 -5.08 -17.46
CA LYS A 361 21.03 -6.49 -17.46
C LYS A 361 20.13 -6.79 -16.27
N SER A 362 20.56 -6.41 -15.07
CA SER A 362 19.80 -6.66 -13.84
C SER A 362 18.45 -5.92 -13.85
N CYS A 363 18.43 -4.69 -14.38
CA CYS A 363 17.22 -3.89 -14.49
C CYS A 363 16.23 -4.49 -15.52
N LYS A 364 16.71 -4.96 -16.68
CA LYS A 364 15.90 -5.65 -17.70
C LYS A 364 15.28 -6.95 -17.18
N GLU A 365 16.03 -7.75 -16.43
CA GLU A 365 15.50 -8.98 -15.83
C GLU A 365 14.42 -8.70 -14.79
N LEU A 366 14.60 -7.66 -13.96
CA LEU A 366 13.57 -7.23 -13.01
C LEU A 366 12.31 -6.76 -13.75
N ASN A 367 12.47 -5.97 -14.82
CA ASN A 367 11.36 -5.48 -15.64
C ASN A 367 10.54 -6.62 -16.24
N LYS A 368 11.17 -7.73 -16.65
CA LYS A 368 10.47 -8.90 -17.18
C LYS A 368 9.47 -9.47 -16.17
N SER A 369 9.86 -9.65 -14.90
CA SER A 369 8.92 -10.12 -13.89
C SER A 369 7.94 -9.04 -13.43
N CYS A 370 8.32 -7.77 -13.52
CA CYS A 370 7.38 -6.66 -13.28
C CYS A 370 6.27 -6.62 -14.33
N ASN A 371 6.54 -6.94 -15.60
CA ASN A 371 5.50 -7.08 -16.63
C ASN A 371 4.49 -8.17 -16.25
N GLN A 372 4.97 -9.33 -15.79
CA GLN A 372 4.09 -10.42 -15.34
C GLN A 372 3.23 -9.99 -14.15
N LEU A 373 3.84 -9.34 -13.15
CA LEU A 373 3.11 -8.82 -11.99
C LEU A 373 2.08 -7.75 -12.39
N TYR A 374 2.37 -6.91 -13.39
CA TYR A 374 1.46 -5.89 -13.90
C TYR A 374 0.19 -6.53 -14.47
N ASP A 375 0.35 -7.58 -15.27
CA ASP A 375 -0.78 -8.30 -15.87
C ASP A 375 -1.63 -8.98 -14.78
N ILE A 376 -0.98 -9.65 -13.83
CA ILE A 376 -1.66 -10.31 -12.70
C ILE A 376 -2.45 -9.30 -11.86
N ALA A 377 -1.81 -8.23 -11.40
CA ALA A 377 -2.46 -7.21 -10.57
C ALA A 377 -3.63 -6.55 -11.32
N THR A 378 -3.47 -6.29 -12.62
CA THR A 378 -4.53 -5.71 -13.46
C THR A 378 -5.70 -6.66 -13.66
N ASN A 379 -5.44 -7.96 -13.81
CA ASN A 379 -6.48 -8.96 -14.00
C ASN A 379 -7.25 -9.26 -12.70
N LEU A 380 -6.55 -9.39 -11.57
CA LEU A 380 -7.16 -9.63 -10.27
C LEU A 380 -8.07 -8.46 -9.84
N VAL A 381 -7.60 -7.22 -10.00
CA VAL A 381 -8.26 -6.04 -9.42
C VAL A 381 -9.12 -5.29 -10.46
N GLY A 382 -8.94 -5.58 -11.76
CA GLY A 382 -9.53 -4.82 -12.86
C GLY A 382 -11.06 -4.78 -12.85
N SER A 383 -11.71 -5.92 -12.61
CA SER A 383 -13.19 -6.01 -12.57
C SER A 383 -13.76 -5.14 -11.45
N PHE A 384 -13.16 -5.22 -10.27
CA PHE A 384 -13.55 -4.40 -9.12
C PHE A 384 -13.44 -2.89 -9.41
N ILE A 385 -12.36 -2.46 -10.05
CA ILE A 385 -12.17 -1.05 -10.44
C ILE A 385 -13.22 -0.60 -11.46
N ARG A 386 -13.53 -1.44 -12.46
CA ARG A 386 -14.52 -1.11 -13.49
C ARG A 386 -15.92 -0.96 -12.88
N LEU A 387 -16.32 -1.89 -12.02
CA LEU A 387 -17.65 -1.89 -11.38
C LEU A 387 -17.86 -0.67 -10.47
N ASN A 388 -16.89 -0.34 -9.62
CA ASN A 388 -17.00 0.84 -8.76
C ASN A 388 -17.03 2.15 -9.56
N LYS A 389 -16.29 2.23 -10.68
CA LYS A 389 -16.39 3.39 -11.58
C LYS A 389 -17.77 3.50 -12.22
N LEU A 390 -18.44 2.40 -12.49
CA LEU A 390 -19.80 2.42 -13.03
C LEU A 390 -20.83 2.90 -12.02
N GLN A 391 -20.68 2.61 -10.72
CA GLN A 391 -21.52 3.19 -9.66
C GLN A 391 -21.46 4.72 -9.65
N SER A 392 -20.33 5.32 -10.04
CA SER A 392 -20.20 6.78 -10.13
C SER A 392 -20.88 7.40 -11.36
N VAL A 393 -21.33 6.57 -12.31
CA VAL A 393 -21.92 6.99 -13.59
C VAL A 393 -23.30 6.34 -13.76
N LYS A 394 -24.22 6.57 -12.81
CA LYS A 394 -25.60 6.01 -12.85
C LYS A 394 -26.47 6.52 -14.02
N THR A 395 -26.01 7.51 -14.79
CA THR A 395 -26.86 8.26 -15.74
C THR A 395 -26.60 7.96 -17.23
N LYS A 396 -25.67 7.08 -17.60
CA LYS A 396 -25.36 6.81 -19.02
C LYS A 396 -26.15 5.63 -19.60
N LYS A 397 -26.69 5.82 -20.82
CA LYS A 397 -27.13 4.69 -21.66
C LYS A 397 -25.91 3.80 -21.96
N LEU A 398 -25.94 2.57 -21.46
CA LEU A 398 -24.92 1.55 -21.71
C LEU A 398 -25.39 0.74 -22.92
N SER A 399 -24.49 0.51 -23.86
CA SER A 399 -24.69 -0.43 -24.95
C SER A 399 -24.77 -1.86 -24.44
N GLU A 400 -25.41 -2.75 -25.19
CA GLU A 400 -25.49 -4.19 -24.90
C GLU A 400 -24.11 -4.81 -24.64
N ARG A 401 -23.10 -4.44 -25.45
CA ARG A 401 -21.72 -4.89 -25.25
C ARG A 401 -21.16 -4.48 -23.89
N GLN A 402 -21.44 -3.25 -23.44
CA GLN A 402 -21.01 -2.79 -22.12
C GLN A 402 -21.70 -3.56 -21.01
N ILE A 403 -22.99 -3.85 -21.16
CA ILE A 403 -23.74 -4.63 -20.16
C ILE A 403 -23.20 -6.05 -20.06
N ASN A 404 -22.92 -6.71 -21.19
CA ASN A 404 -22.31 -8.03 -21.18
C ASN A 404 -20.94 -8.03 -20.48
N HIS A 405 -20.12 -6.99 -20.69
CA HIS A 405 -18.87 -6.84 -19.95
C HIS A 405 -19.09 -6.62 -18.44
N ILE A 406 -20.09 -5.83 -18.07
CA ILE A 406 -20.43 -5.57 -16.66
C ILE A 406 -20.92 -6.84 -15.97
N LEU A 407 -21.75 -7.63 -16.64
CA LEU A 407 -22.23 -8.90 -16.12
C LEU A 407 -21.07 -9.86 -15.91
N LEU A 408 -20.14 -9.96 -16.87
CA LEU A 408 -18.91 -10.73 -16.69
C LEU A 408 -18.12 -10.23 -15.45
N ASP A 409 -17.96 -8.92 -15.29
CA ASP A 409 -17.27 -8.34 -14.14
C ASP A 409 -17.99 -8.65 -12.81
N ILE A 410 -19.31 -8.50 -12.75
CA ILE A 410 -20.15 -8.84 -11.59
C ILE A 410 -19.94 -10.31 -11.24
N PHE A 411 -20.01 -11.21 -12.22
CA PHE A 411 -19.91 -12.64 -11.97
C PHE A 411 -18.50 -13.07 -11.57
N THR A 412 -17.44 -12.39 -12.02
CA THR A 412 -16.08 -12.62 -11.47
C THR A 412 -15.98 -12.37 -9.97
N CYS A 413 -16.88 -11.60 -9.38
CA CYS A 413 -16.90 -11.37 -7.93
C CYS A 413 -17.45 -12.57 -7.12
N PHE A 414 -17.91 -13.64 -7.77
CA PHE A 414 -18.49 -14.83 -7.14
C PHE A 414 -17.62 -16.08 -7.44
N PRO A 415 -16.80 -16.56 -6.49
CA PRO A 415 -15.78 -17.57 -6.76
C PRO A 415 -16.33 -18.97 -7.07
N LYS A 416 -17.56 -19.31 -6.64
CA LYS A 416 -18.19 -20.62 -6.90
C LYS A 416 -19.17 -20.62 -8.08
N LEU A 417 -19.08 -19.63 -8.97
CA LEU A 417 -19.84 -19.59 -10.21
C LEU A 417 -18.94 -19.94 -11.40
N ASN A 418 -19.37 -20.93 -12.18
CA ASN A 418 -18.86 -21.21 -13.52
C ASN A 418 -19.93 -20.80 -14.52
N TRP A 419 -19.58 -20.25 -15.67
CA TRP A 419 -20.57 -19.86 -16.67
C TRP A 419 -20.17 -20.22 -18.08
N GLU A 420 -21.18 -20.58 -18.87
CA GLU A 420 -21.07 -20.79 -20.31
C GLU A 420 -22.03 -19.86 -21.04
N ILE A 421 -21.52 -19.17 -22.06
CA ILE A 421 -22.35 -18.29 -22.87
C ILE A 421 -23.30 -19.15 -23.69
N TYR A 422 -24.60 -18.93 -23.52
CA TYR A 422 -25.61 -19.54 -24.37
C TYR A 422 -25.71 -18.76 -25.68
N LYS A 423 -24.77 -19.09 -26.59
CA LYS A 423 -24.54 -18.39 -27.86
C LYS A 423 -25.76 -18.24 -28.79
N PRO A 424 -26.80 -19.10 -28.77
CA PRO A 424 -27.94 -18.91 -29.67
C PRO A 424 -28.84 -17.70 -29.31
N LYS A 425 -28.90 -17.28 -28.03
CA LYS A 425 -29.96 -16.35 -27.57
C LYS A 425 -29.49 -15.25 -26.61
N LYS A 426 -28.20 -14.96 -26.53
CA LYS A 426 -27.63 -13.88 -25.68
C LYS A 426 -28.02 -13.99 -24.19
N ALA A 427 -28.14 -15.22 -23.70
CA ALA A 427 -28.32 -15.54 -22.29
C ALA A 427 -27.07 -16.28 -21.76
N TYR A 428 -27.01 -16.48 -20.45
CA TYR A 428 -25.90 -17.16 -19.79
C TYR A 428 -26.43 -18.35 -19.00
N TRP A 429 -25.85 -19.53 -19.22
CA TRP A 429 -26.02 -20.63 -18.28
C TRP A 429 -24.95 -20.49 -17.21
N ILE A 430 -25.39 -20.38 -15.96
CA ILE A 430 -24.51 -20.33 -14.79
C ILE A 430 -24.65 -21.63 -14.03
N ILE A 431 -23.52 -22.25 -13.75
CA ILE A 431 -23.37 -23.39 -12.86
C ILE A 431 -22.90 -22.85 -11.51
N HIS A 432 -23.65 -23.13 -10.45
CA HIS A 432 -23.26 -22.78 -9.10
C HIS A 432 -22.96 -24.02 -8.26
N ASN A 433 -21.99 -23.89 -7.36
CA ASN A 433 -21.63 -24.91 -6.37
C ASN A 433 -21.73 -24.36 -4.94
N TYR A 434 -22.69 -23.45 -4.69
CA TYR A 434 -22.87 -22.86 -3.37
C TYR A 434 -23.65 -23.80 -2.46
N ASP A 435 -23.00 -24.24 -1.38
CA ASP A 435 -23.66 -24.97 -0.31
C ASP A 435 -24.33 -23.99 0.68
N HIS A 436 -25.39 -23.32 0.22
CA HIS A 436 -26.14 -22.31 0.98
C HIS A 436 -27.64 -22.60 0.90
N THR A 437 -28.40 -22.25 1.95
CA THR A 437 -29.83 -22.57 2.11
C THR A 437 -30.68 -22.39 0.84
N ILE A 438 -30.62 -21.22 0.19
CA ILE A 438 -31.39 -20.97 -1.04
C ILE A 438 -30.77 -21.67 -2.25
N PHE A 439 -29.45 -21.68 -2.34
CA PHE A 439 -28.75 -22.35 -3.44
C PHE A 439 -28.98 -23.88 -3.42
N ARG A 440 -29.36 -24.48 -2.27
CA ARG A 440 -29.83 -25.87 -2.19
C ARG A 440 -31.23 -26.08 -2.77
N MET A 441 -32.07 -25.04 -2.81
CA MET A 441 -33.44 -25.12 -3.36
C MET A 441 -33.46 -24.97 -4.89
N ILE A 442 -32.47 -24.27 -5.45
CA ILE A 442 -32.29 -24.11 -6.89
C ILE A 442 -31.32 -25.16 -7.42
N LYS A 443 -31.60 -25.71 -8.61
CA LYS A 443 -30.70 -26.65 -9.28
C LYS A 443 -29.38 -25.97 -9.66
N PRO A 444 -28.30 -26.74 -9.89
CA PRO A 444 -26.98 -26.17 -10.16
C PRO A 444 -26.94 -25.25 -11.38
N PHE A 445 -27.78 -25.50 -12.39
CA PHE A 445 -27.84 -24.66 -13.59
C PHE A 445 -28.92 -23.59 -13.45
N ILE A 446 -28.52 -22.34 -13.68
CA ILE A 446 -29.37 -21.16 -13.64
C ILE A 446 -29.28 -20.49 -15.00
N LEU A 447 -30.43 -20.17 -15.61
CA LEU A 447 -30.45 -19.36 -16.84
C LEU A 447 -30.50 -17.89 -16.46
N ILE A 448 -29.55 -17.09 -16.94
CA ILE A 448 -29.54 -15.64 -16.76
C ILE A 448 -29.85 -14.95 -18.08
N VAL A 449 -30.86 -14.11 -18.06
CA VAL A 449 -31.37 -13.37 -19.22
C VAL A 449 -31.22 -11.86 -18.96
N PRO A 450 -30.26 -11.20 -19.62
CA PRO A 450 -30.18 -9.75 -19.62
C PRO A 450 -31.41 -9.17 -20.32
N TYR A 451 -32.19 -8.35 -19.61
CA TYR A 451 -33.38 -7.67 -20.11
C TYR A 451 -33.04 -6.20 -20.41
N LEU A 452 -32.58 -5.95 -21.64
CA LEU A 452 -31.82 -4.73 -22.00
C LEU A 452 -32.59 -3.73 -22.87
N THR A 453 -33.77 -4.10 -23.33
CA THR A 453 -34.60 -3.31 -24.25
C THR A 453 -36.05 -3.33 -23.81
N ASP A 454 -36.79 -2.29 -24.18
CA ASP A 454 -38.24 -2.30 -24.13
C ASP A 454 -38.74 -3.36 -25.12
N TYR A 455 -39.22 -4.48 -24.60
CA TYR A 455 -39.89 -5.49 -25.41
C TYR A 455 -41.37 -5.14 -25.48
N ASP A 456 -41.88 -4.93 -26.70
CA ASP A 456 -43.30 -4.64 -26.96
C ASP A 456 -44.24 -5.75 -26.42
N ASN A 457 -43.71 -6.94 -26.11
CA ASN A 457 -44.46 -8.04 -25.51
C ASN A 457 -43.61 -8.81 -24.46
N VAL A 458 -43.50 -8.22 -23.27
CA VAL A 458 -42.77 -8.79 -22.12
C VAL A 458 -43.26 -10.20 -21.75
N ASN A 459 -44.57 -10.46 -21.84
CA ASN A 459 -45.14 -11.77 -21.51
C ASN A 459 -44.65 -12.87 -22.45
N LEU A 460 -44.66 -12.61 -23.77
CA LEU A 460 -44.15 -13.58 -24.75
C LEU A 460 -42.64 -13.81 -24.56
N PHE A 461 -41.89 -12.75 -24.28
CA PHE A 461 -40.47 -12.84 -23.98
C PHE A 461 -40.19 -13.73 -22.76
N VAL A 462 -40.86 -13.49 -21.63
CA VAL A 462 -40.70 -14.28 -20.40
C VAL A 462 -41.10 -15.74 -20.65
N THR A 463 -42.22 -15.99 -21.33
CA THR A 463 -42.71 -17.33 -21.65
C THR A 463 -41.69 -18.13 -22.48
N ASN A 464 -41.05 -17.48 -23.46
CA ASN A 464 -40.02 -18.13 -24.27
C ASN A 464 -38.84 -18.63 -23.45
N TRP A 465 -38.44 -17.88 -22.42
CA TRP A 465 -37.32 -18.26 -21.54
C TRP A 465 -37.72 -19.31 -20.51
N ILE A 466 -38.95 -19.25 -19.99
CA ILE A 466 -39.50 -20.33 -19.15
C ILE A 466 -39.47 -21.65 -19.93
N ASN A 467 -39.92 -21.65 -21.18
CA ASN A 467 -39.89 -22.84 -22.02
C ASN A 467 -38.47 -23.36 -22.26
N GLU A 468 -37.47 -22.47 -22.34
CA GLU A 468 -36.07 -22.86 -22.48
C GLU A 468 -35.53 -23.55 -21.21
N VAL A 469 -35.93 -23.08 -20.03
CA VAL A 469 -35.62 -23.75 -18.76
C VAL A 469 -36.35 -25.10 -18.66
N LYS A 470 -37.62 -25.19 -19.07
CA LYS A 470 -38.39 -26.46 -19.10
C LYS A 470 -37.72 -27.53 -19.97
N LYS A 471 -37.15 -27.16 -21.12
CA LYS A 471 -36.35 -28.10 -21.95
C LYS A 471 -35.15 -28.69 -21.21
N ASN A 472 -34.67 -28.01 -20.17
CA ASN A 472 -33.52 -28.40 -19.35
C ASN A 472 -33.93 -28.69 -17.90
N GLU A 473 -35.20 -29.08 -17.66
CA GLU A 473 -35.76 -29.20 -16.31
C GLU A 473 -35.00 -30.19 -15.42
N ASN A 474 -34.32 -31.17 -16.02
CA ASN A 474 -33.50 -32.14 -15.28
C ASN A 474 -32.35 -31.46 -14.53
N ILE A 475 -31.76 -30.42 -15.12
CA ILE A 475 -30.54 -29.76 -14.61
C ILE A 475 -30.78 -28.32 -14.14
N SER A 476 -31.88 -27.69 -14.52
CA SER A 476 -32.25 -26.32 -14.14
C SER A 476 -33.70 -26.23 -13.68
N ASN A 477 -33.94 -25.39 -12.67
CA ASN A 477 -35.27 -24.99 -12.25
C ASN A 477 -35.32 -23.48 -11.98
N SER A 478 -34.37 -22.70 -12.51
CA SER A 478 -34.17 -21.31 -12.11
C SER A 478 -33.85 -20.40 -13.29
N LEU A 479 -34.50 -19.24 -13.31
CA LEU A 479 -34.39 -18.21 -14.33
C LEU A 479 -34.19 -16.85 -13.65
N ILE A 480 -33.12 -16.13 -14.02
CA ILE A 480 -32.82 -14.80 -13.49
C ILE A 480 -32.91 -13.78 -14.62
N PHE A 481 -33.78 -12.79 -14.46
CA PHE A 481 -33.81 -11.62 -15.33
C PHE A 481 -32.97 -10.48 -14.73
N ILE A 482 -32.13 -9.85 -15.55
CA ILE A 482 -31.36 -8.67 -15.14
C ILE A 482 -31.82 -7.46 -15.95
N SER A 483 -32.54 -6.53 -15.32
CA SER A 483 -33.08 -5.33 -15.95
C SER A 483 -32.29 -4.07 -15.57
N ARG A 484 -32.49 -2.97 -16.30
CA ARG A 484 -31.98 -1.65 -15.89
C ARG A 484 -32.91 -0.95 -14.88
N GLU A 485 -34.21 -1.13 -15.03
CA GLU A 485 -35.24 -0.52 -14.17
C GLU A 485 -35.69 -1.48 -13.07
N LYS A 486 -36.41 -0.94 -12.06
CA LYS A 486 -36.99 -1.76 -10.98
C LYS A 486 -37.87 -2.87 -11.58
N ALA A 487 -37.68 -4.08 -11.08
CA ALA A 487 -38.22 -5.33 -11.57
C ALA A 487 -39.76 -5.48 -11.50
N ASP A 488 -40.49 -4.47 -11.03
CA ASP A 488 -41.89 -4.57 -10.62
C ASP A 488 -42.82 -5.00 -11.77
N SER A 489 -42.47 -4.71 -13.03
CA SER A 489 -43.23 -5.13 -14.22
C SER A 489 -43.01 -6.60 -14.59
N LEU A 490 -41.80 -7.15 -14.39
CA LEU A 490 -41.47 -8.56 -14.67
C LEU A 490 -42.06 -9.49 -13.59
N ILE A 491 -42.05 -9.05 -12.34
CA ILE A 491 -42.61 -9.81 -11.20
C ILE A 491 -44.11 -10.04 -11.40
N LYS A 492 -44.86 -9.05 -11.90
CA LYS A 492 -46.29 -9.20 -12.22
C LYS A 492 -46.59 -10.17 -13.39
N CYS A 493 -45.63 -10.39 -14.29
CA CYS A 493 -45.78 -11.34 -15.39
C CYS A 493 -45.61 -12.80 -14.91
N HIS A 494 -44.82 -13.03 -13.86
CA HIS A 494 -44.61 -14.34 -13.25
C HIS A 494 -45.92 -14.95 -12.71
N GLU A 495 -46.73 -14.15 -11.99
CA GLU A 495 -48.00 -14.59 -11.38
C GLU A 495 -49.02 -15.13 -12.40
N LYS A 496 -48.90 -14.75 -13.67
CA LYS A 496 -49.78 -15.20 -14.76
C LYS A 496 -49.24 -16.39 -15.56
N SER A 497 -47.96 -16.74 -15.39
CA SER A 497 -47.31 -17.78 -16.17
C SER A 497 -47.42 -19.15 -15.49
N ASP A 498 -47.75 -20.19 -16.25
CA ASP A 498 -47.92 -21.57 -15.79
C ASP A 498 -46.54 -22.26 -15.52
N ALA A 499 -45.73 -21.62 -14.67
CA ALA A 499 -44.32 -21.91 -14.38
C ALA A 499 -44.15 -22.82 -13.15
N LYS A 500 -45.03 -23.81 -12.96
CA LYS A 500 -44.92 -24.75 -11.83
C LYS A 500 -43.52 -25.37 -11.77
N GLY A 501 -42.83 -25.18 -10.65
CA GLY A 501 -41.51 -25.75 -10.40
C GLY A 501 -40.32 -24.96 -10.95
N ILE A 502 -40.52 -23.79 -11.57
CA ILE A 502 -39.42 -22.89 -11.98
C ILE A 502 -39.41 -21.65 -11.10
N PHE A 503 -38.27 -21.37 -10.46
CA PHE A 503 -38.03 -20.15 -9.72
C PHE A 503 -37.61 -19.03 -10.67
N ILE A 504 -38.37 -17.94 -10.69
CA ILE A 504 -38.04 -16.75 -11.48
C ILE A 504 -37.61 -15.63 -10.54
N PHE A 505 -36.39 -15.14 -10.75
CA PHE A 505 -35.84 -14.02 -10.01
C PHE A 505 -35.63 -12.83 -10.93
N SER A 506 -35.68 -11.63 -10.36
CA SER A 506 -35.37 -10.42 -11.10
C SER A 506 -34.48 -9.47 -10.29
N PHE A 507 -33.44 -8.96 -10.93
CA PHE A 507 -32.53 -7.99 -10.35
C PHE A 507 -32.42 -6.78 -11.27
N SER A 508 -32.34 -5.59 -10.68
CA SER A 508 -31.79 -4.46 -11.42
C SER A 508 -30.27 -4.59 -11.50
N LEU A 509 -29.67 -4.10 -12.58
CA LEU A 509 -28.23 -4.04 -12.77
C LEU A 509 -27.56 -3.27 -11.62
N ASP A 510 -28.17 -2.14 -11.22
CA ASP A 510 -27.69 -1.33 -10.09
C ASP A 510 -27.68 -2.14 -8.78
N THR A 511 -28.70 -2.95 -8.54
CA THR A 511 -28.75 -3.84 -7.36
C THR A 511 -27.60 -4.83 -7.39
N LEU A 512 -27.31 -5.46 -8.53
CA LEU A 512 -26.19 -6.39 -8.63
C LEU A 512 -24.84 -5.71 -8.44
N ILE A 513 -24.66 -4.51 -8.99
CA ILE A 513 -23.45 -3.71 -8.79
C ILE A 513 -23.29 -3.36 -7.31
N ASP A 514 -24.36 -2.88 -6.66
CA ASP A 514 -24.34 -2.54 -5.24
C ASP A 514 -24.02 -3.76 -4.36
N ILE A 515 -24.53 -4.94 -4.73
CA ILE A 515 -24.24 -6.22 -4.05
C ILE A 515 -22.78 -6.62 -4.16
N VAL A 516 -22.17 -6.55 -5.35
CA VAL A 516 -20.76 -6.97 -5.52
C VAL A 516 -19.78 -6.01 -4.88
N SER A 517 -20.19 -4.77 -4.63
CA SER A 517 -19.44 -3.81 -3.81
C SER A 517 -19.56 -4.07 -2.31
N GLN A 518 -20.46 -4.95 -1.84
CA GLN A 518 -20.55 -5.31 -0.43
C GLN A 518 -19.45 -6.27 0.01
N SER A 519 -19.15 -6.27 1.32
CA SER A 519 -18.19 -7.21 1.93
C SER A 519 -18.61 -8.68 1.76
N TYR A 520 -19.91 -8.98 1.83
CA TYR A 520 -20.47 -10.34 1.72
C TYR A 520 -21.59 -10.41 0.66
N PRO A 521 -21.27 -10.35 -0.65
CA PRO A 521 -22.26 -10.28 -1.73
C PRO A 521 -23.32 -11.39 -1.68
N ILE A 522 -22.91 -12.62 -1.33
CA ILE A 522 -23.81 -13.79 -1.32
C ILE A 522 -24.96 -13.67 -0.31
N LYS A 523 -24.73 -13.02 0.85
CA LYS A 523 -25.78 -12.80 1.87
C LYS A 523 -26.85 -11.84 1.36
N TYR A 524 -26.47 -10.85 0.56
CA TYR A 524 -27.42 -9.91 -0.03
C TYR A 524 -28.22 -10.55 -1.18
N ILE A 525 -27.57 -11.36 -2.02
CA ILE A 525 -28.29 -12.18 -3.02
C ILE A 525 -29.32 -13.08 -2.31
N GLU A 526 -28.91 -13.75 -1.24
CA GLU A 526 -29.80 -14.61 -0.47
C GLU A 526 -31.01 -13.84 0.04
N LYS A 527 -30.78 -12.66 0.66
CA LYS A 527 -31.87 -11.82 1.17
C LYS A 527 -32.90 -11.49 0.08
N ILE A 528 -32.43 -11.14 -1.12
CA ILE A 528 -33.31 -10.81 -2.25
C ILE A 528 -34.05 -12.05 -2.73
N PHE A 529 -33.37 -13.19 -2.85
CA PHE A 529 -34.03 -14.44 -3.21
C PHE A 529 -35.11 -14.83 -2.20
N ARG A 530 -34.89 -14.68 -0.87
CA ARG A 530 -35.93 -14.95 0.13
C ARG A 530 -37.14 -14.04 -0.05
N GLN A 531 -36.91 -12.76 -0.35
CA GLN A 531 -37.98 -11.79 -0.56
C GLN A 531 -38.81 -12.07 -1.80
N GLN A 532 -38.26 -12.75 -2.81
CA GLN A 532 -38.96 -13.09 -4.05
C GLN A 532 -39.59 -14.50 -4.04
N LEU A 533 -39.26 -15.33 -3.04
CA LEU A 533 -39.81 -16.68 -2.86
C LEU A 533 -41.01 -16.72 -1.89
N ILE A 534 -41.23 -15.65 -1.12
CA ILE A 534 -42.40 -15.41 -0.27
C ILE A 534 -43.42 -14.63 -1.11
#